data_AF-A0A6J7AS70-F1
#
_entry.id   AF-A0A6J7AS70-F1
#
_cell.length_a   1.000
_cell.length_b   1.000
_cell.length_c   1.000
_cell.angle_alpha   90.00
_cell.angle_beta   90.00
_cell.angle_gamma   90.00
#
_symmetry.space_group_name_H-M   'P 1'
#
loop_
_entity.id
_entity.type
_entity.pdbx_description
1 polymer ?
#
loop_
_entity_poly.entity_id
_entity_poly.type
_entity_poly.pdbx_seq_one_letter_code
_entity_poly.pdbx_strand_id
1 'polypeptide(L)'
;MWLAKEGHTGLVGINCLEKIQMATPATLYGAMLAGVDAVLMGAGVPRTIPNLLNMLARNEPINFAIDVDGAADGAFTVDFDPVNLLGYAPRVQRPVFLAIVSSHVLALFLAREEAIRPDGFIVEAPPAGGHNAPPRRPEINERGEMVFGPRDEPDLDKIAVTGLPYWLAGAAGTPEALLAALNQGAMGIQVGTIFALSNDSGIRSGIRDQMQAAIHDDSLYVRTDPVASPTGFPFKVAEISGTLSETRIYEARPRLCDLGYLRTAFVKTDGDIGYRCPSEPVHMYVRKGGDIADTVGRQCLCNGLTATVGLAQLHAGGYLEAPVATLGSDLAGAKRLAAQYPAGWSAVQVIDWLESLSLDSPRIKQVRVPSAGFS
;
A
#
# COMPACT_ATOMS: atom_id res chain seq x y z
N MET A 1 12.95 -8.44 -6.02
CA MET A 1 12.32 -9.77 -6.20
C MET A 1 13.33 -10.90 -6.24
N TRP A 2 14.29 -10.94 -7.17
CA TRP A 2 15.29 -12.02 -7.23
C TRP A 2 16.04 -12.23 -5.90
N LEU A 3 16.59 -11.16 -5.32
CA LEU A 3 17.22 -11.17 -3.99
C LEU A 3 16.27 -11.65 -2.88
N ALA A 4 14.98 -11.33 -2.99
CA ALA A 4 13.99 -11.72 -1.99
C ALA A 4 13.59 -13.20 -2.08
N LYS A 5 14.03 -13.95 -3.10
CA LYS A 5 13.87 -15.41 -3.21
C LYS A 5 15.17 -16.17 -2.90
N GLU A 6 16.25 -15.46 -2.59
CA GLU A 6 17.55 -16.07 -2.37
C GLU A 6 17.57 -16.87 -1.05
N GLY A 7 18.05 -18.12 -1.11
CA GLY A 7 18.29 -18.93 0.09
C GLY A 7 17.06 -19.54 0.76
N HIS A 8 15.85 -19.46 0.17
CA HIS A 8 14.65 -20.08 0.75
C HIS A 8 13.59 -20.49 -0.29
N THR A 9 12.62 -21.30 0.14
CA THR A 9 11.45 -21.72 -0.65
C THR A 9 10.14 -21.08 -0.21
N GLY A 10 10.20 -20.06 0.66
CA GLY A 10 9.04 -19.28 1.07
C GLY A 10 8.37 -18.53 -0.09
N LEU A 11 7.10 -18.21 0.08
CA LEU A 11 6.34 -17.40 -0.88
C LEU A 11 6.78 -15.94 -0.79
N VAL A 12 6.92 -15.29 -1.94
CA VAL A 12 7.30 -13.87 -2.05
C VAL A 12 6.26 -13.13 -2.86
N GLY A 13 5.62 -12.15 -2.23
CA GLY A 13 4.68 -11.24 -2.88
C GLY A 13 5.31 -9.89 -3.22
N ILE A 14 4.69 -9.16 -4.15
CA ILE A 14 4.96 -7.75 -4.41
C ILE A 14 3.68 -6.94 -4.18
N ASN A 15 3.79 -5.84 -3.44
CA ASN A 15 2.70 -4.87 -3.29
C ASN A 15 2.92 -3.71 -4.26
N CYS A 16 1.91 -3.41 -5.06
CA CYS A 16 1.92 -2.32 -6.03
C CYS A 16 0.83 -1.29 -5.69
N LEU A 17 1.06 -0.05 -6.09
CA LEU A 17 0.13 1.05 -5.88
C LEU A 17 -0.52 1.40 -7.21
N GLU A 18 -1.85 1.37 -7.28
CA GLU A 18 -2.55 1.64 -8.55
C GLU A 18 -2.36 3.09 -9.04
N LYS A 19 -1.89 4.00 -8.18
CA LYS A 19 -1.51 5.36 -8.59
C LYS A 19 -0.22 5.44 -9.42
N ILE A 20 0.59 4.38 -9.51
CA ILE A 20 1.87 4.38 -10.24
C ILE A 20 1.74 3.59 -11.55
N GLN A 21 0.81 3.99 -12.41
CA GLN A 21 0.39 3.23 -13.60
C GLN A 21 1.49 3.10 -14.67
N MET A 22 2.27 4.16 -14.89
CA MET A 22 3.28 4.20 -15.97
C MET A 22 4.30 3.05 -15.91
N ALA A 23 4.66 2.62 -14.70
CA ALA A 23 5.66 1.58 -14.49
C ALA A 23 5.02 0.19 -14.30
N THR A 24 3.69 0.09 -14.25
CA THR A 24 2.99 -1.15 -13.87
C THR A 24 3.34 -2.33 -14.77
N PRO A 25 3.23 -2.25 -16.12
CA PRO A 25 3.54 -3.40 -16.98
C PRO A 25 4.97 -3.92 -16.79
N ALA A 26 5.95 -3.02 -16.82
CA ALA A 26 7.37 -3.38 -16.66
C ALA A 26 7.70 -3.92 -15.27
N THR A 27 7.13 -3.32 -14.21
CA THR A 27 7.33 -3.76 -12.82
C THR A 27 6.78 -5.15 -12.59
N LEU A 28 5.54 -5.40 -13.04
CA LEU A 28 4.90 -6.71 -12.90
C LEU A 28 5.65 -7.77 -13.71
N TYR A 29 6.03 -7.46 -14.95
CA TYR A 29 6.79 -8.42 -15.76
C TYR A 29 8.15 -8.74 -15.14
N GLY A 30 8.89 -7.73 -14.66
CA GLY A 30 10.15 -7.95 -13.94
C GLY A 30 9.98 -8.80 -12.68
N ALA A 31 8.88 -8.62 -11.93
CA ALA A 31 8.55 -9.46 -10.79
C ALA A 31 8.23 -10.91 -11.21
N MET A 32 7.48 -11.10 -12.30
CA MET A 32 7.16 -12.40 -12.88
C MET A 32 8.40 -13.15 -13.38
N LEU A 33 9.34 -12.45 -14.03
CA LEU A 33 10.64 -13.01 -14.42
C LEU A 33 11.46 -13.47 -13.21
N ALA A 34 11.37 -12.73 -12.11
CA ALA A 34 11.98 -13.11 -10.84
C ALA A 34 11.18 -14.19 -10.07
N GLY A 35 10.08 -14.69 -10.65
CA GLY A 35 9.27 -15.76 -10.11
C GLY A 35 8.39 -15.35 -8.94
N VAL A 36 7.87 -14.11 -8.88
CA VAL A 36 6.93 -13.67 -7.83
C VAL A 36 5.74 -14.62 -7.67
N ASP A 37 5.31 -14.88 -6.43
CA ASP A 37 4.20 -15.81 -6.15
C ASP A 37 2.85 -15.09 -6.07
N ALA A 38 2.84 -13.84 -5.59
CA ALA A 38 1.64 -13.03 -5.45
C ALA A 38 1.88 -11.55 -5.80
N VAL A 39 0.88 -10.92 -6.42
CA VAL A 39 0.78 -9.49 -6.66
C VAL A 39 -0.39 -8.98 -5.83
N LEU A 40 -0.14 -7.98 -5.00
CA LEU A 40 -1.13 -7.27 -4.22
C LEU A 40 -1.23 -5.86 -4.77
N MET A 41 -2.44 -5.32 -4.93
CA MET A 41 -2.59 -3.93 -5.40
C MET A 41 -3.81 -3.24 -4.78
N GLY A 42 -3.60 -2.00 -4.33
CA GLY A 42 -4.62 -1.16 -3.70
C GLY A 42 -4.51 0.32 -4.05
N ALA A 43 -5.21 1.16 -3.27
CA ALA A 43 -5.29 2.62 -3.42
C ALA A 43 -5.70 3.07 -4.85
N GLY A 44 -6.67 2.35 -5.40
CA GLY A 44 -7.31 2.54 -6.70
C GLY A 44 -8.25 1.37 -6.99
N VAL A 45 -8.74 1.27 -8.22
CA VAL A 45 -9.57 0.15 -8.69
C VAL A 45 -8.77 -0.67 -9.69
N PRO A 46 -8.08 -1.75 -9.28
CA PRO A 46 -7.12 -2.46 -10.12
C PRO A 46 -7.78 -3.45 -11.10
N ARG A 47 -8.83 -3.01 -11.80
CA ARG A 47 -9.67 -3.86 -12.67
C ARG A 47 -8.91 -4.46 -13.87
N THR A 48 -7.86 -3.78 -14.34
CA THR A 48 -7.10 -4.18 -15.54
C THR A 48 -6.00 -5.21 -15.23
N ILE A 49 -5.61 -5.34 -13.96
CA ILE A 49 -4.44 -6.11 -13.55
C ILE A 49 -4.58 -7.63 -13.77
N PRO A 50 -5.73 -8.29 -13.50
CA PRO A 50 -5.88 -9.71 -13.77
C PRO A 50 -5.59 -10.08 -15.23
N ASN A 51 -6.18 -9.35 -16.16
CA ASN A 51 -5.95 -9.57 -17.58
C ASN A 51 -4.51 -9.21 -18.00
N LEU A 52 -3.95 -8.11 -17.46
CA LEU A 52 -2.55 -7.75 -17.70
C LEU A 52 -1.60 -8.88 -17.32
N LEU A 53 -1.79 -9.52 -16.15
CA LEU A 53 -0.97 -10.66 -15.72
C LEU A 53 -1.11 -11.87 -16.63
N ASN A 54 -2.33 -12.12 -17.15
CA ASN A 54 -2.56 -13.19 -18.14
C ASN A 54 -1.77 -12.92 -19.44
N MET A 55 -1.83 -11.70 -19.96
CA MET A 55 -1.13 -11.28 -21.18
C MET A 55 0.39 -11.34 -21.00
N LEU A 56 0.90 -10.83 -19.87
CA LEU A 56 2.32 -10.90 -19.51
C LEU A 56 2.82 -12.34 -19.41
N ALA A 57 2.04 -13.26 -18.82
CA ALA A 57 2.40 -14.67 -18.72
C ALA A 57 2.51 -15.36 -20.10
N ARG A 58 1.79 -14.84 -21.10
CA ARG A 58 1.83 -15.29 -22.49
C ARG A 58 2.87 -14.53 -23.33
N ASN A 59 3.57 -13.55 -22.76
CA ASN A 59 4.46 -12.63 -23.46
C ASN A 59 3.78 -11.86 -24.60
N GLU A 60 2.50 -11.54 -24.43
CA GLU A 60 1.74 -10.76 -25.43
C GLU A 60 2.12 -9.27 -25.36
N PRO A 61 2.14 -8.56 -26.50
CA PRO A 61 2.20 -7.10 -26.50
C PRO A 61 1.02 -6.49 -25.76
N ILE A 62 1.29 -5.48 -24.96
CA ILE A 62 0.34 -4.82 -24.08
C ILE A 62 0.20 -3.37 -24.49
N ASN A 63 -1.04 -2.92 -24.52
CA ASN A 63 -1.41 -1.52 -24.58
C ASN A 63 -2.16 -1.22 -23.26
N PHE A 64 -1.47 -0.60 -22.31
CA PHE A 64 -1.97 -0.41 -20.95
C PHE A 64 -2.47 1.02 -20.77
N ALA A 65 -3.78 1.20 -20.52
CA ALA A 65 -4.37 2.52 -20.29
C ALA A 65 -3.77 3.21 -19.06
N ILE A 66 -3.53 4.51 -19.18
CA ILE A 66 -3.03 5.38 -18.11
C ILE A 66 -4.04 6.51 -17.89
N ASP A 67 -4.33 6.81 -16.63
CA ASP A 67 -5.15 7.93 -16.25
C ASP A 67 -4.39 9.24 -16.47
N VAL A 68 -4.96 10.10 -17.33
CA VAL A 68 -4.43 11.44 -17.62
C VAL A 68 -5.53 12.46 -17.36
N ASP A 69 -5.25 13.40 -16.46
CA ASP A 69 -6.17 14.46 -16.11
C ASP A 69 -6.42 15.38 -17.32
N GLY A 70 -7.69 15.68 -17.59
CA GLY A 70 -8.14 16.38 -18.81
C GLY A 70 -8.30 15.49 -20.05
N ALA A 71 -8.14 14.17 -19.94
CA ALA A 71 -8.36 13.22 -21.03
C ALA A 71 -9.54 12.26 -20.75
N ALA A 72 -10.08 11.65 -21.82
CA ALA A 72 -11.04 10.57 -21.68
C ALA A 72 -10.36 9.25 -21.24
N ASP A 73 -11.11 8.35 -20.59
CA ASP A 73 -10.62 7.03 -20.20
C ASP A 73 -10.07 6.26 -21.42
N GLY A 74 -8.89 5.65 -21.28
CA GLY A 74 -8.21 4.93 -22.37
C GLY A 74 -7.61 5.79 -23.48
N ALA A 75 -7.67 7.12 -23.41
CA ALA A 75 -7.10 8.00 -24.44
C ALA A 75 -5.56 7.91 -24.52
N PHE A 76 -4.91 7.63 -23.39
CA PHE A 76 -3.46 7.49 -23.29
C PHE A 76 -3.10 6.11 -22.78
N THR A 77 -2.06 5.55 -23.36
CA THR A 77 -1.65 4.17 -23.12
C THR A 77 -0.13 4.08 -23.07
N VAL A 78 0.37 3.08 -22.36
CA VAL A 78 1.77 2.66 -22.37
C VAL A 78 1.86 1.33 -23.11
N ASP A 79 2.63 1.34 -24.18
CA ASP A 79 2.95 0.13 -24.92
C ASP A 79 4.08 -0.64 -24.20
N PHE A 80 3.90 -1.94 -24.07
CA PHE A 80 4.91 -2.82 -23.51
C PHE A 80 4.91 -4.16 -24.25
N ASP A 81 6.02 -4.49 -24.90
CA ASP A 81 6.20 -5.76 -25.62
C ASP A 81 7.34 -6.56 -24.96
N PRO A 82 7.01 -7.62 -24.21
CA PRO A 82 8.00 -8.49 -23.56
C PRO A 82 9.03 -9.09 -24.52
N VAL A 83 8.59 -9.52 -25.70
CA VAL A 83 9.43 -10.23 -26.67
C VAL A 83 10.35 -9.25 -27.39
N ASN A 84 9.83 -8.07 -27.73
CA ASN A 84 10.65 -7.00 -28.30
C ASN A 84 11.72 -6.54 -27.30
N LEU A 85 11.36 -6.38 -26.02
CA LEU A 85 12.28 -5.94 -24.97
C LEU A 85 13.43 -6.92 -24.73
N LEU A 86 13.12 -8.22 -24.65
CA LEU A 86 14.11 -9.24 -24.30
C LEU A 86 14.79 -9.91 -25.51
N GLY A 87 14.20 -9.81 -26.69
CA GLY A 87 14.61 -10.54 -27.89
C GLY A 87 14.21 -12.03 -27.90
N TYR A 88 13.47 -12.49 -26.89
CA TYR A 88 12.91 -13.85 -26.80
C TYR A 88 11.67 -13.87 -25.89
N ALA A 89 10.90 -14.97 -25.93
CA ALA A 89 9.73 -15.17 -25.08
C ALA A 89 10.07 -16.14 -23.92
N PRO A 90 10.42 -15.66 -22.71
CA PRO A 90 10.68 -16.52 -21.57
C PRO A 90 9.40 -17.22 -21.09
N ARG A 91 9.56 -18.38 -20.46
CA ARG A 91 8.47 -18.99 -19.69
C ARG A 91 8.34 -18.26 -18.35
N VAL A 92 7.23 -17.55 -18.18
CA VAL A 92 6.85 -16.86 -16.94
C VAL A 92 5.57 -17.47 -16.39
N GLN A 93 5.47 -17.56 -15.07
CA GLN A 93 4.27 -18.03 -14.39
C GLN A 93 3.40 -16.84 -14.01
N ARG A 94 2.08 -17.00 -14.16
CA ARG A 94 1.13 -16.00 -13.68
C ARG A 94 1.06 -16.08 -12.14
N PRO A 95 1.38 -15.00 -11.41
CA PRO A 95 1.26 -14.98 -9.95
C PRO A 95 -0.20 -14.88 -9.52
N VAL A 96 -0.51 -15.22 -8.27
CA VAL A 96 -1.82 -14.90 -7.67
C VAL A 96 -1.99 -13.39 -7.62
N PHE A 97 -3.17 -12.89 -7.93
CA PHE A 97 -3.52 -11.48 -7.79
C PHE A 97 -4.54 -11.27 -6.67
N LEU A 98 -4.15 -10.52 -5.64
CA LEU A 98 -5.01 -10.14 -4.52
C LEU A 98 -5.35 -8.65 -4.62
N ALA A 99 -6.61 -8.32 -4.86
CA ALA A 99 -7.06 -6.94 -4.85
C ALA A 99 -7.25 -6.46 -3.40
N ILE A 100 -6.64 -5.33 -3.04
CA ILE A 100 -6.87 -4.69 -1.75
C ILE A 100 -8.11 -3.81 -1.87
N VAL A 101 -9.13 -4.10 -1.08
CA VAL A 101 -10.44 -3.45 -1.14
C VAL A 101 -10.88 -3.02 0.26
N SER A 102 -11.50 -1.85 0.35
CA SER A 102 -12.07 -1.33 1.61
C SER A 102 -13.59 -1.49 1.70
N SER A 103 -14.23 -2.08 0.68
CA SER A 103 -15.69 -2.25 0.67
C SER A 103 -16.16 -3.51 -0.06
N HIS A 104 -17.24 -4.09 0.45
CA HIS A 104 -17.92 -5.22 -0.16
C HIS A 104 -18.51 -4.89 -1.55
N VAL A 105 -18.89 -3.64 -1.78
CA VAL A 105 -19.40 -3.18 -3.09
C VAL A 105 -18.33 -3.31 -4.16
N LEU A 106 -17.10 -2.88 -3.87
CA LEU A 106 -15.98 -2.99 -4.79
C LEU A 106 -15.59 -4.47 -5.02
N ALA A 107 -15.58 -5.28 -3.95
CA ALA A 107 -15.29 -6.71 -4.08
C ALA A 107 -16.30 -7.43 -4.99
N LEU A 108 -17.60 -7.20 -4.79
CA LEU A 108 -18.67 -7.75 -5.63
C LEU A 108 -18.56 -7.27 -7.08
N PHE A 109 -18.21 -5.98 -7.29
CA PHE A 109 -17.96 -5.45 -8.63
C PHE A 109 -16.80 -6.16 -9.32
N LEU A 110 -15.67 -6.33 -8.66
CA LEU A 110 -14.49 -6.99 -9.25
C LEU A 110 -14.73 -8.50 -9.46
N ALA A 111 -15.52 -9.16 -8.62
CA ALA A 111 -15.78 -10.60 -8.75
C ALA A 111 -16.69 -10.97 -9.94
N ARG A 112 -17.44 -10.02 -10.50
CA ARG A 112 -18.55 -10.30 -11.43
C ARG A 112 -18.12 -10.77 -12.83
N GLU A 113 -16.96 -10.33 -13.30
CA GLU A 113 -16.49 -10.50 -14.68
C GLU A 113 -15.10 -11.13 -14.71
N GLU A 114 -14.92 -12.22 -15.46
CA GLU A 114 -13.67 -13.00 -15.48
C GLU A 114 -12.44 -12.15 -15.81
N ALA A 115 -12.57 -11.23 -16.78
CA ALA A 115 -11.46 -10.40 -17.24
C ALA A 115 -10.89 -9.46 -16.16
N ILE A 116 -11.70 -9.10 -15.16
CA ILE A 116 -11.32 -8.17 -14.08
C ILE A 116 -11.30 -8.86 -12.71
N ARG A 117 -11.57 -10.16 -12.66
CA ARG A 117 -11.71 -10.92 -11.42
C ARG A 117 -10.33 -11.17 -10.79
N PRO A 118 -10.11 -10.75 -9.53
CA PRO A 118 -8.92 -11.13 -8.80
C PRO A 118 -9.01 -12.57 -8.30
N ASP A 119 -7.87 -13.15 -7.94
CA ASP A 119 -7.83 -14.51 -7.36
C ASP A 119 -8.23 -14.51 -5.87
N GLY A 120 -8.30 -13.34 -5.25
CA GLY A 120 -8.74 -13.15 -3.87
C GLY A 120 -8.71 -11.68 -3.45
N PHE A 121 -9.06 -11.42 -2.19
CA PHE A 121 -9.13 -10.07 -1.64
C PHE A 121 -8.33 -9.89 -0.36
N ILE A 122 -7.66 -8.75 -0.22
CA ILE A 122 -7.31 -8.21 1.10
C ILE A 122 -8.39 -7.20 1.46
N VAL A 123 -9.18 -7.49 2.49
CA VAL A 123 -10.28 -6.65 2.94
C VAL A 123 -9.75 -5.72 4.04
N GLU A 124 -9.57 -4.46 3.70
CA GLU A 124 -8.94 -3.45 4.55
C GLU A 124 -9.98 -2.61 5.29
N ALA A 125 -9.96 -2.70 6.62
CA ALA A 125 -10.79 -1.89 7.51
C ALA A 125 -10.13 -0.53 7.83
N PRO A 126 -10.92 0.50 8.20
CA PRO A 126 -10.44 1.87 8.47
C PRO A 126 -9.23 2.03 9.42
N PRO A 127 -9.00 1.15 10.42
CA PRO A 127 -7.80 1.25 11.27
C PRO A 127 -6.48 0.91 10.57
N ALA A 128 -6.50 0.40 9.34
CA ALA A 128 -5.30 0.07 8.57
C ALA A 128 -4.38 1.29 8.36
N GLY A 129 -3.08 1.03 8.33
CA GLY A 129 -2.04 2.04 8.11
C GLY A 129 -1.87 2.43 6.65
N GLY A 130 -1.13 3.49 6.40
CA GLY A 130 -0.90 4.01 5.05
C GLY A 130 -2.10 4.79 4.52
N HIS A 131 -2.38 4.61 3.22
CA HIS A 131 -3.52 5.24 2.56
C HIS A 131 -4.83 4.54 2.92
N ASN A 132 -5.85 5.31 3.28
CA ASN A 132 -7.20 4.77 3.41
C ASN A 132 -8.08 5.25 2.26
N ALA A 133 -9.03 4.42 1.84
CA ALA A 133 -10.13 4.90 1.03
C ALA A 133 -10.89 6.01 1.80
N PRO A 134 -11.32 7.10 1.14
CA PRO A 134 -12.14 8.10 1.81
C PRO A 134 -13.44 7.47 2.36
N PRO A 135 -13.93 7.92 3.54
CA PRO A 135 -15.21 7.46 4.06
C PRO A 135 -16.34 7.90 3.13
N ARG A 136 -17.46 7.16 3.14
CA ARG A 136 -18.65 7.46 2.35
C ARG A 136 -19.26 8.82 2.69
N ARG A 137 -19.04 9.29 3.91
CA ARG A 137 -19.42 10.63 4.38
C ARG A 137 -18.18 11.28 5.00
N PRO A 138 -17.47 12.12 4.25
CA PRO A 138 -16.34 12.85 4.78
C PRO A 138 -16.76 13.73 5.96
N GLU A 139 -16.20 13.45 7.12
CA GLU A 139 -16.36 14.24 8.34
C GLU A 139 -14.97 14.43 8.95
N ILE A 140 -14.72 15.65 9.41
CA ILE A 140 -13.48 16.02 10.10
C ILE A 140 -13.81 16.30 11.55
N ASN A 141 -13.14 15.61 12.48
CA ASN A 141 -13.35 15.84 13.91
C ASN A 141 -12.62 17.11 14.42
N GLU A 142 -12.78 17.41 15.71
CA GLU A 142 -12.15 18.57 16.37
C GLU A 142 -10.61 18.56 16.33
N ARG A 143 -9.99 17.39 16.12
CA ARG A 143 -8.54 17.22 15.97
C ARG A 143 -8.06 17.37 14.53
N GLY A 144 -8.96 17.65 13.58
CA GLY A 144 -8.64 17.77 12.16
C GLY A 144 -8.49 16.43 11.43
N GLU A 145 -9.03 15.35 11.98
CA GLU A 145 -8.88 14.00 11.41
C GLU A 145 -10.11 13.53 10.65
N MET A 146 -9.87 12.75 9.61
CA MET A 146 -10.94 12.08 8.87
C MET A 146 -11.58 10.99 9.74
N VAL A 147 -12.89 11.05 9.91
CA VAL A 147 -13.68 10.10 10.70
C VAL A 147 -14.33 9.04 9.80
N PHE A 148 -14.30 7.80 10.27
CA PHE A 148 -14.94 6.65 9.63
C PHE A 148 -16.12 6.21 10.49
N GLY A 149 -17.26 5.95 9.86
CA GLY A 149 -18.48 5.49 10.53
C GLY A 149 -18.78 4.01 10.25
N PRO A 150 -19.85 3.45 10.86
CA PRO A 150 -20.21 2.05 10.68
C PRO A 150 -20.51 1.61 9.24
N ARG A 151 -20.78 2.57 8.33
CA ARG A 151 -21.02 2.29 6.90
C ARG A 151 -19.73 2.13 6.09
N ASP A 152 -18.61 2.54 6.65
CA ASP A 152 -17.29 2.42 6.05
C ASP A 152 -16.65 1.06 6.37
N GLU A 153 -17.20 0.33 7.34
CA GLU A 153 -16.81 -1.05 7.60
C GLU A 153 -17.28 -1.98 6.46
N PRO A 154 -16.40 -2.87 5.95
CA PRO A 154 -16.77 -3.86 4.97
C PRO A 154 -17.75 -4.88 5.59
N ASP A 155 -18.65 -5.40 4.75
CA ASP A 155 -19.65 -6.39 5.17
C ASP A 155 -19.11 -7.76 4.77
N LEU A 156 -18.62 -8.52 5.75
CA LEU A 156 -17.88 -9.75 5.51
C LEU A 156 -18.77 -10.88 4.98
N ASP A 157 -20.04 -10.92 5.36
CA ASP A 157 -21.00 -11.88 4.78
C ASP A 157 -21.16 -11.64 3.28
N LYS A 158 -21.24 -10.36 2.86
CA LYS A 158 -21.27 -10.01 1.43
C LYS A 158 -19.95 -10.27 0.71
N ILE A 159 -18.80 -10.15 1.39
CA ILE A 159 -17.51 -10.56 0.82
C ILE A 159 -17.53 -12.08 0.57
N ALA A 160 -17.98 -12.87 1.54
CA ALA A 160 -18.03 -14.33 1.42
C ALA A 160 -18.91 -14.80 0.25
N VAL A 161 -19.99 -14.07 -0.08
CA VAL A 161 -20.85 -14.34 -1.25
C VAL A 161 -20.08 -14.30 -2.58
N THR A 162 -18.93 -13.60 -2.67
CA THR A 162 -18.09 -13.63 -3.88
C THR A 162 -17.54 -15.02 -4.19
N GLY A 163 -17.45 -15.91 -3.20
CA GLY A 163 -16.84 -17.23 -3.32
C GLY A 163 -15.32 -17.22 -3.47
N LEU A 164 -14.68 -16.05 -3.41
CA LEU A 164 -13.23 -15.89 -3.53
C LEU A 164 -12.56 -15.86 -2.15
N PRO A 165 -11.31 -16.36 -2.01
CA PRO A 165 -10.58 -16.30 -0.76
C PRO A 165 -10.32 -14.85 -0.35
N TYR A 166 -10.38 -14.56 0.94
CA TYR A 166 -10.13 -13.23 1.47
C TYR A 166 -9.35 -13.24 2.78
N TRP A 167 -8.58 -12.18 3.03
CA TRP A 167 -7.84 -11.93 4.26
C TRP A 167 -8.29 -10.60 4.87
N LEU A 168 -8.32 -10.51 6.20
CA LEU A 168 -8.70 -9.27 6.89
C LEU A 168 -7.47 -8.41 7.22
N ALA A 169 -7.57 -7.10 7.00
CA ALA A 169 -6.53 -6.12 7.31
C ALA A 169 -7.13 -4.92 8.06
N GLY A 170 -6.30 -4.23 8.85
CA GLY A 170 -6.73 -3.14 9.73
C GLY A 170 -7.26 -3.67 11.07
N ALA A 171 -6.61 -3.30 12.18
CA ALA A 171 -6.88 -3.83 13.53
C ALA A 171 -6.82 -5.38 13.65
N ALA A 172 -6.10 -6.04 12.75
CA ALA A 172 -5.97 -7.51 12.72
C ALA A 172 -4.71 -8.02 13.45
N GLY A 173 -4.01 -7.17 14.21
CA GLY A 173 -2.67 -7.44 14.72
C GLY A 173 -2.60 -8.18 16.05
N THR A 174 -3.53 -9.09 16.35
CA THR A 174 -3.50 -9.90 17.60
C THR A 174 -3.87 -11.37 17.35
N PRO A 175 -3.50 -12.29 18.27
CA PRO A 175 -3.86 -13.71 18.14
C PRO A 175 -5.38 -13.94 18.12
N GLU A 176 -6.14 -13.14 18.87
CA GLU A 176 -7.60 -13.22 18.93
C GLU A 176 -8.22 -12.73 17.62
N ALA A 177 -7.65 -11.68 17.00
CA ALA A 177 -8.09 -11.19 15.71
C ALA A 177 -7.84 -12.20 14.58
N LEU A 178 -6.70 -12.91 14.60
CA LEU A 178 -6.44 -14.02 13.68
C LEU A 178 -7.51 -15.11 13.83
N LEU A 179 -7.74 -15.58 15.06
CA LEU A 179 -8.74 -16.62 15.33
C LEU A 179 -10.15 -16.17 14.92
N ALA A 180 -10.52 -14.92 15.20
CA ALA A 180 -11.81 -14.35 14.81
C ALA A 180 -11.97 -14.28 13.28
N ALA A 181 -10.91 -13.91 12.55
CA ALA A 181 -10.92 -13.88 11.09
C ALA A 181 -11.15 -15.29 10.50
N LEU A 182 -10.43 -16.29 11.01
CA LEU A 182 -10.58 -17.70 10.59
C LEU A 182 -12.00 -18.22 10.87
N ASN A 183 -12.56 -17.92 12.05
CA ASN A 183 -13.92 -18.32 12.40
C ASN A 183 -15.01 -17.65 11.54
N GLN A 184 -14.71 -16.51 10.93
CA GLN A 184 -15.60 -15.81 9.99
C GLN A 184 -15.43 -16.32 8.54
N GLY A 185 -14.53 -17.28 8.30
CA GLY A 185 -14.29 -17.87 6.99
C GLY A 185 -13.23 -17.13 6.16
N ALA A 186 -12.47 -16.20 6.75
CA ALA A 186 -11.30 -15.63 6.10
C ALA A 186 -10.17 -16.67 6.03
N MET A 187 -9.29 -16.53 5.04
CA MET A 187 -8.08 -17.34 4.89
C MET A 187 -6.96 -16.95 5.88
N GLY A 188 -7.10 -15.80 6.54
CA GLY A 188 -6.15 -15.27 7.51
C GLY A 188 -6.24 -13.75 7.60
N ILE A 189 -5.12 -13.13 7.97
CA ILE A 189 -4.98 -11.68 8.20
C ILE A 189 -3.77 -11.10 7.48
N GLN A 190 -3.81 -9.80 7.20
CA GLN A 190 -2.66 -9.00 6.78
C GLN A 190 -2.32 -8.00 7.90
N VAL A 191 -1.07 -8.03 8.35
CA VAL A 191 -0.62 -7.26 9.51
C VAL A 191 0.60 -6.40 9.16
N GLY A 192 0.48 -5.08 9.34
CA GLY A 192 1.55 -4.12 9.07
C GLY A 192 2.24 -3.60 10.33
N THR A 193 1.49 -2.92 11.20
CA THR A 193 2.00 -2.13 12.35
C THR A 193 3.04 -2.86 13.19
N ILE A 194 2.75 -4.07 13.66
CA ILE A 194 3.66 -4.80 14.57
C ILE A 194 4.92 -5.35 13.86
N PHE A 195 4.86 -5.58 12.54
CA PHE A 195 6.05 -5.90 11.74
C PHE A 195 6.88 -4.66 11.44
N ALA A 196 6.24 -3.52 11.15
CA ALA A 196 6.91 -2.24 10.95
C ALA A 196 7.74 -1.83 12.19
N LEU A 197 7.26 -2.18 13.38
CA LEU A 197 7.92 -1.93 14.66
C LEU A 197 8.89 -3.04 15.09
N SER A 198 9.00 -4.14 14.34
CA SER A 198 9.96 -5.21 14.66
C SER A 198 11.41 -4.79 14.38
N ASN A 199 12.36 -5.48 15.00
CA ASN A 199 13.79 -5.27 14.81
C ASN A 199 14.26 -5.65 13.39
N ASP A 200 13.48 -6.46 12.67
CA ASP A 200 13.75 -6.89 11.29
C ASP A 200 13.18 -5.90 10.23
N SER A 201 12.47 -4.86 10.68
CA SER A 201 11.95 -3.81 9.82
C SER A 201 13.08 -2.98 9.18
N GLY A 202 12.91 -2.59 7.92
CA GLY A 202 13.80 -1.67 7.22
C GLY A 202 13.69 -0.21 7.66
N ILE A 203 12.78 0.11 8.59
CA ILE A 203 12.69 1.45 9.18
C ILE A 203 13.97 1.74 9.98
N ARG A 204 14.54 2.94 9.81
CA ARG A 204 15.73 3.36 10.57
C ARG A 204 15.50 3.19 12.07
N SER A 205 16.48 2.58 12.75
CA SER A 205 16.42 2.33 14.20
C SER A 205 16.02 3.57 14.99
N GLY A 206 16.65 4.72 14.75
CA GLY A 206 16.31 5.96 15.47
C GLY A 206 14.85 6.41 15.36
N ILE A 207 14.12 6.05 14.29
CA ILE A 207 12.67 6.34 14.14
C ILE A 207 11.85 5.21 14.78
N ARG A 208 12.22 3.95 14.53
CA ARG A 208 11.56 2.78 15.11
C ARG A 208 11.62 2.80 16.64
N ASP A 209 12.79 3.08 17.20
CA ASP A 209 13.04 3.10 18.64
C ASP A 209 12.25 4.23 19.32
N GLN A 210 12.06 5.38 18.64
CA GLN A 210 11.16 6.44 19.11
C GLN A 210 9.69 5.99 19.11
N MET A 211 9.24 5.30 18.06
CA MET A 211 7.88 4.74 18.03
C MET A 211 7.68 3.67 19.12
N GLN A 212 8.66 2.82 19.37
CA GLN A 212 8.62 1.82 20.45
C GLN A 212 8.61 2.49 21.83
N ALA A 213 9.44 3.49 22.07
CA ALA A 213 9.44 4.26 23.31
C ALA A 213 8.08 4.93 23.55
N ALA A 214 7.50 5.55 22.51
CA ALA A 214 6.17 6.15 22.60
C ALA A 214 5.07 5.12 22.86
N ILE A 215 5.22 3.87 22.42
CA ILE A 215 4.32 2.76 22.78
C ILE A 215 4.44 2.41 24.26
N HIS A 216 5.68 2.32 24.77
CA HIS A 216 5.93 2.03 26.20
C HIS A 216 5.35 3.11 27.11
N ASP A 217 5.45 4.37 26.70
CA ASP A 217 4.96 5.54 27.45
C ASP A 217 3.47 5.82 27.21
N ASP A 218 2.76 4.97 26.46
CA ASP A 218 1.37 5.14 26.06
C ASP A 218 1.07 6.48 25.37
N SER A 219 2.07 7.04 24.69
CA SER A 219 2.02 8.37 24.06
C SER A 219 2.00 8.32 22.54
N LEU A 220 2.23 7.16 21.92
CA LEU A 220 2.19 7.03 20.46
C LEU A 220 0.79 7.32 19.93
N TYR A 221 0.69 8.34 19.08
CA TYR A 221 -0.53 8.70 18.36
C TYR A 221 -0.37 8.50 16.86
N VAL A 222 -1.42 7.99 16.21
CA VAL A 222 -1.49 7.84 14.75
C VAL A 222 -2.68 8.64 14.25
N ARG A 223 -2.39 9.75 13.58
CA ARG A 223 -3.37 10.68 13.04
C ARG A 223 -3.90 10.18 11.70
N THR A 224 -5.21 10.26 11.51
CA THR A 224 -5.84 10.03 10.20
C THR A 224 -5.92 11.34 9.43
N ASP A 225 -4.82 11.70 8.78
CA ASP A 225 -4.68 12.99 8.13
C ASP A 225 -5.46 13.04 6.81
N PRO A 226 -6.44 13.94 6.66
CA PRO A 226 -7.28 14.01 5.46
C PRO A 226 -6.54 14.51 4.22
N VAL A 227 -5.41 15.22 4.38
CA VAL A 227 -4.76 15.94 3.28
C VAL A 227 -3.27 15.62 3.11
N ALA A 228 -2.60 14.98 4.07
CA ALA A 228 -1.15 14.74 4.00
C ALA A 228 -0.69 14.11 2.67
N SER A 229 -1.47 13.20 2.08
CA SER A 229 -1.12 12.59 0.80
C SER A 229 -1.30 13.53 -0.40
N PRO A 230 -0.37 13.57 -1.37
CA PRO A 230 -0.59 14.25 -2.65
C PRO A 230 -1.62 13.56 -3.55
N THR A 231 -2.05 12.35 -3.21
CA THR A 231 -2.96 11.54 -4.05
C THR A 231 -4.44 11.85 -3.83
N GLY A 232 -4.76 12.68 -2.83
CA GLY A 232 -6.13 13.01 -2.42
C GLY A 232 -6.77 12.00 -1.45
N PHE A 233 -6.10 10.87 -1.17
CA PHE A 233 -6.56 9.89 -0.18
C PHE A 233 -6.08 10.28 1.23
N PRO A 234 -6.90 10.07 2.28
CA PRO A 234 -6.45 10.15 3.66
C PRO A 234 -5.24 9.24 3.92
N PHE A 235 -4.37 9.66 4.82
CA PHE A 235 -3.13 8.93 5.14
C PHE A 235 -2.90 8.88 6.65
N LYS A 236 -2.56 7.68 7.16
CA LYS A 236 -2.21 7.51 8.58
C LYS A 236 -0.78 8.00 8.82
N VAL A 237 -0.61 8.96 9.70
CA VAL A 237 0.68 9.53 10.08
C VAL A 237 0.94 9.25 11.55
N ALA A 238 2.01 8.52 11.86
CA ALA A 238 2.47 8.38 13.24
C ALA A 238 3.13 9.70 13.68
N GLU A 239 2.71 10.24 14.82
CA GLU A 239 3.23 11.49 15.36
C GLU A 239 4.55 11.23 16.09
N ILE A 240 5.66 11.55 15.43
CA ILE A 240 7.02 11.30 15.93
C ILE A 240 7.85 12.58 15.79
N SER A 241 8.65 12.86 16.81
CA SER A 241 9.45 14.07 16.84
C SER A 241 10.53 14.12 15.76
N GLY A 242 10.76 15.31 15.20
CA GLY A 242 11.72 15.50 14.12
C GLY A 242 11.27 14.92 12.77
N THR A 243 9.99 14.58 12.62
CA THR A 243 9.41 14.06 11.37
C THR A 243 8.43 15.06 10.76
N LEU A 244 7.96 14.79 9.55
CA LEU A 244 6.95 15.61 8.87
C LEU A 244 5.58 15.62 9.58
N SER A 245 5.36 14.79 10.61
CA SER A 245 4.17 14.92 11.46
C SER A 245 4.13 16.24 12.25
N GLU A 246 5.29 16.86 12.50
CA GLU A 246 5.40 18.12 13.22
C GLU A 246 5.27 19.32 12.27
N THR A 247 4.32 20.22 12.57
CA THR A 247 4.06 21.43 11.75
C THR A 247 5.32 22.24 11.48
N ARG A 248 6.15 22.48 12.50
CA ARG A 248 7.41 23.24 12.36
C ARG A 248 8.38 22.59 11.37
N ILE A 249 8.50 21.26 11.39
CA ILE A 249 9.39 20.52 10.48
C ILE A 249 8.84 20.54 9.06
N TYR A 250 7.52 20.32 8.92
CA TYR A 250 6.83 20.41 7.65
C TYR A 250 6.96 21.80 7.00
N GLU A 251 6.70 22.87 7.75
CA GLU A 251 6.77 24.25 7.26
C GLU A 251 8.20 24.68 6.90
N ALA A 252 9.20 24.16 7.63
CA ALA A 252 10.61 24.44 7.36
C ALA A 252 11.15 23.66 6.15
N ARG A 253 10.46 22.60 5.70
CA ARG A 253 10.92 21.77 4.57
C ARG A 253 10.88 22.54 3.25
N PRO A 254 12.01 22.69 2.54
CA PRO A 254 12.00 23.20 1.18
C PRO A 254 11.27 22.22 0.26
N ARG A 255 10.19 22.67 -0.37
CA ARG A 255 9.46 21.83 -1.32
C ARG A 255 10.31 21.53 -2.54
N LEU A 256 10.58 20.26 -2.78
CA LEU A 256 11.16 19.71 -3.99
C LEU A 256 10.47 18.37 -4.30
N CYS A 257 10.24 18.12 -5.59
CA CYS A 257 9.74 16.85 -6.08
C CYS A 257 10.77 16.30 -7.07
N ASP A 258 11.70 15.50 -6.58
CA ASP A 258 12.83 14.91 -7.29
C ASP A 258 12.63 13.42 -7.59
N LEU A 259 11.94 12.68 -6.71
CA LEU A 259 11.55 11.28 -6.97
C LEU A 259 10.34 11.12 -7.91
N GLY A 260 9.32 11.96 -7.74
CA GLY A 260 8.21 12.08 -8.71
C GLY A 260 7.23 10.90 -8.83
N TYR A 261 7.28 9.88 -7.96
CA TYR A 261 6.47 8.66 -8.11
C TYR A 261 4.95 8.87 -8.06
N LEU A 262 4.49 9.86 -7.30
CA LEU A 262 3.06 10.16 -7.11
C LEU A 262 2.58 11.37 -7.92
N ARG A 263 3.25 11.70 -9.02
CA ARG A 263 2.79 12.76 -9.92
C ARG A 263 1.62 12.28 -10.76
N THR A 264 0.64 13.15 -10.97
CA THR A 264 -0.48 12.93 -11.87
C THR A 264 -0.10 13.42 -13.26
N ALA A 265 -0.29 12.58 -14.27
CA ALA A 265 -0.22 12.99 -15.67
C ALA A 265 -1.42 13.89 -16.02
N PHE A 266 -1.19 14.94 -16.81
CA PHE A 266 -2.26 15.83 -17.27
C PHE A 266 -2.01 16.32 -18.70
N VAL A 267 -3.07 16.66 -19.42
CA VAL A 267 -2.99 17.27 -20.76
C VAL A 267 -2.63 18.76 -20.63
N LYS A 268 -1.52 19.18 -21.21
CA LYS A 268 -1.11 20.59 -21.29
C LYS A 268 -1.94 21.36 -22.33
N THR A 269 -1.82 22.69 -22.31
CA THR A 269 -2.49 23.58 -23.27
C THR A 269 -2.05 23.39 -24.72
N ASP A 270 -0.86 22.85 -24.95
CA ASP A 270 -0.31 22.52 -26.28
C ASP A 270 -0.68 21.09 -26.74
N GLY A 271 -1.38 20.32 -25.92
CA GLY A 271 -1.78 18.93 -26.19
C GLY A 271 -0.78 17.87 -25.70
N ASP A 272 0.43 18.26 -25.29
CA ASP A 272 1.43 17.33 -24.75
C ASP A 272 1.06 16.87 -23.33
N ILE A 273 1.70 15.78 -22.87
CA ILE A 273 1.57 15.32 -21.49
C ILE A 273 2.53 16.07 -20.56
N GLY A 274 1.99 16.55 -19.43
CA GLY A 274 2.74 17.07 -18.30
C GLY A 274 2.54 16.22 -17.06
N TYR A 275 3.38 16.46 -16.04
CA TYR A 275 3.25 15.82 -14.73
C TYR A 275 3.24 16.88 -13.63
N ARG A 276 2.27 16.78 -12.72
CA ARG A 276 2.11 17.68 -11.58
C ARG A 276 1.84 16.93 -10.29
N CYS A 277 2.23 17.52 -9.16
CA CYS A 277 2.03 16.93 -7.83
C CYS A 277 1.72 18.05 -6.83
N PRO A 278 0.64 17.96 -6.04
CA PRO A 278 0.31 18.98 -5.04
C PRO A 278 1.40 19.25 -3.98
N SER A 279 2.33 18.31 -3.79
CA SER A 279 3.48 18.42 -2.86
C SER A 279 4.75 19.02 -3.49
N GLU A 280 4.74 19.34 -4.79
CA GLU A 280 5.87 20.02 -5.45
C GLU A 280 5.94 21.51 -5.07
N PRO A 281 6.98 22.27 -5.49
CA PRO A 281 7.01 23.72 -5.26
C PRO A 281 5.70 24.39 -5.72
N VAL A 282 5.05 25.17 -4.84
CA VAL A 282 3.70 25.72 -5.08
C VAL A 282 3.61 26.46 -6.41
N HIS A 283 4.58 27.31 -6.71
CA HIS A 283 4.63 28.07 -7.96
C HIS A 283 4.76 27.18 -9.22
N MET A 284 5.37 25.99 -9.10
CA MET A 284 5.46 25.02 -10.19
C MET A 284 4.12 24.31 -10.41
N TYR A 285 3.44 23.91 -9.32
CA TYR A 285 2.11 23.30 -9.41
C TYR A 285 1.10 24.24 -10.08
N VAL A 286 1.06 25.51 -9.66
CA VAL A 286 0.17 26.53 -10.24
C VAL A 286 0.52 26.81 -11.70
N ARG A 287 1.82 26.90 -12.05
CA ARG A 287 2.26 27.06 -13.45
C ARG A 287 1.80 25.89 -14.34
N LYS A 288 1.65 24.70 -13.77
CA LYS A 288 1.14 23.49 -14.43
C LYS A 288 -0.41 23.39 -14.38
N GLY A 289 -1.09 24.50 -14.10
CA GLY A 289 -2.54 24.60 -14.10
C GLY A 289 -3.24 23.94 -12.90
N GLY A 290 -2.51 23.71 -11.80
CA GLY A 290 -3.10 23.23 -10.55
C GLY A 290 -3.65 24.37 -9.68
N ASP A 291 -4.62 24.07 -8.81
CA ASP A 291 -5.16 25.05 -7.86
C ASP A 291 -4.24 25.20 -6.65
N ILE A 292 -3.94 26.45 -6.25
CA ILE A 292 -3.13 26.71 -5.06
C ILE A 292 -3.73 26.06 -3.80
N ALA A 293 -5.06 25.94 -3.71
CA ALA A 293 -5.75 25.30 -2.59
C ALA A 293 -5.36 23.82 -2.42
N ASP A 294 -5.08 23.12 -3.53
CA ASP A 294 -4.67 21.71 -3.48
C ASP A 294 -3.33 21.51 -2.77
N THR A 295 -2.51 22.56 -2.67
CA THR A 295 -1.14 22.47 -2.13
C THR A 295 -1.08 22.53 -0.61
N VAL A 296 -2.16 22.95 0.05
CA VAL A 296 -2.21 23.17 1.50
C VAL A 296 -2.15 21.83 2.24
N GLY A 297 -1.23 21.73 3.21
CA GLY A 297 -1.05 20.53 4.04
C GLY A 297 -0.44 19.31 3.33
N ARG A 298 -0.09 19.40 2.04
CA ARG A 298 0.42 18.25 1.27
C ARG A 298 1.87 17.94 1.57
N GLN A 299 2.12 16.75 2.10
CA GLN A 299 3.45 16.22 2.39
C GLN A 299 4.01 15.48 1.17
N CYS A 300 5.33 15.52 0.95
CA CYS A 300 5.97 14.71 -0.08
C CYS A 300 6.16 13.28 0.45
N LEU A 301 5.16 12.40 0.25
CA LEU A 301 5.25 11.01 0.71
C LEU A 301 6.40 10.24 0.05
N CYS A 302 6.77 10.58 -1.20
CA CYS A 302 7.88 9.93 -1.89
C CYS A 302 9.18 10.10 -1.10
N ASN A 303 9.54 11.35 -0.78
CA ASN A 303 10.77 11.65 -0.04
C ASN A 303 10.67 11.29 1.43
N GLY A 304 9.51 11.54 2.06
CA GLY A 304 9.32 11.24 3.47
C GLY A 304 9.41 9.74 3.77
N LEU A 305 8.79 8.88 2.95
CA LEU A 305 8.82 7.44 3.19
C LEU A 305 10.18 6.83 2.86
N THR A 306 10.90 7.32 1.84
CA THR A 306 12.28 6.87 1.58
C THR A 306 13.22 7.31 2.70
N ALA A 307 13.04 8.52 3.25
CA ALA A 307 13.81 8.99 4.40
C ALA A 307 13.59 8.11 5.65
N THR A 308 12.37 7.59 5.86
CA THR A 308 12.06 6.66 6.96
C THR A 308 12.87 5.37 6.91
N VAL A 309 13.20 4.88 5.71
CA VAL A 309 14.04 3.67 5.50
C VAL A 309 15.51 4.00 5.22
N GLY A 310 15.95 5.24 5.48
CA GLY A 310 17.35 5.65 5.36
C GLY A 310 17.83 6.00 3.96
N LEU A 311 16.90 6.26 3.04
CA LEU A 311 17.15 6.72 1.67
C LEU A 311 16.69 8.18 1.48
N ALA A 312 16.94 9.02 2.49
CA ALA A 312 16.61 10.44 2.47
C ALA A 312 17.39 11.15 1.36
N GLN A 313 16.70 11.98 0.56
CA GLN A 313 17.35 12.79 -0.47
C GLN A 313 18.13 13.94 0.18
N LEU A 314 19.31 14.25 -0.36
CA LEU A 314 20.10 15.42 0.01
C LEU A 314 19.90 16.50 -1.06
N HIS A 315 19.22 17.57 -0.70
CA HIS A 315 18.98 18.69 -1.61
C HIS A 315 20.24 19.53 -1.82
N ALA A 316 20.26 20.25 -2.94
CA ALA A 316 21.21 21.35 -3.14
C ALA A 316 21.06 22.37 -2.00
N GLY A 317 22.17 22.65 -1.29
CA GLY A 317 22.16 23.48 -0.07
C GLY A 317 22.26 22.69 1.23
N GLY A 318 22.35 21.36 1.18
CA GLY A 318 22.65 20.51 2.34
C GLY A 318 21.45 20.11 3.18
N TYR A 319 20.23 20.46 2.76
CA TYR A 319 19.01 20.00 3.43
C TYR A 319 18.81 18.50 3.20
N LEU A 320 18.74 17.73 4.28
CA LEU A 320 18.43 16.31 4.26
C LEU A 320 16.93 16.11 4.49
N GLU A 321 16.29 15.31 3.64
CA GLU A 321 14.85 15.07 3.73
C GLU A 321 14.40 14.50 5.08
N ALA A 322 13.35 15.12 5.63
CA ALA A 322 12.73 14.68 6.86
C ALA A 322 11.80 13.47 6.60
N PRO A 323 11.77 12.49 7.52
CA PRO A 323 10.95 11.29 7.37
C PRO A 323 9.46 11.55 7.59
N VAL A 324 8.61 10.64 7.11
CA VAL A 324 7.22 10.48 7.56
C VAL A 324 7.00 9.01 7.93
N ALA A 325 6.45 8.75 9.12
CA ALA A 325 6.15 7.40 9.57
C ALA A 325 4.65 7.13 9.42
N THR A 326 4.31 5.90 9.03
CA THR A 326 2.93 5.44 8.92
C THR A 326 2.76 4.12 9.66
N LEU A 327 1.65 4.00 10.39
CA LEU A 327 1.23 2.82 11.14
C LEU A 327 -0.30 2.73 11.04
N GLY A 328 -0.87 1.58 11.36
CA GLY A 328 -2.31 1.50 11.66
C GLY A 328 -2.65 2.22 12.95
N SER A 329 -3.89 2.70 13.09
CA SER A 329 -4.34 3.39 14.31
C SER A 329 -4.71 2.44 15.45
N ASP A 330 -4.85 1.13 15.18
CA ASP A 330 -4.89 0.13 16.24
C ASP A 330 -3.47 -0.25 16.68
N LEU A 331 -3.18 0.02 17.95
CA LEU A 331 -1.87 -0.21 18.58
C LEU A 331 -1.92 -1.31 19.65
N ALA A 332 -3.05 -1.99 19.84
CA ALA A 332 -3.23 -2.98 20.90
C ALA A 332 -2.20 -4.12 20.81
N GLY A 333 -1.97 -4.65 19.61
CA GLY A 333 -0.97 -5.71 19.40
C GLY A 333 0.46 -5.24 19.65
N ALA A 334 0.78 -4.01 19.24
CA ALA A 334 2.11 -3.43 19.45
C ALA A 334 2.41 -3.23 20.95
N LYS A 335 1.43 -2.74 21.73
CA LYS A 335 1.56 -2.60 23.19
C LYS A 335 1.79 -3.93 23.89
N ARG A 336 1.08 -4.99 23.48
CA ARG A 336 1.25 -6.34 24.05
C ARG A 336 2.62 -6.93 23.74
N LEU A 337 3.09 -6.80 22.50
CA LEU A 337 4.44 -7.25 22.12
C LEU A 337 5.53 -6.45 22.83
N ALA A 338 5.36 -5.13 22.99
CA ALA A 338 6.30 -4.30 23.75
C ALA A 338 6.37 -4.72 25.23
N ALA A 339 5.23 -5.05 25.85
CA ALA A 339 5.20 -5.56 27.22
C ALA A 339 5.88 -6.94 27.35
N GLN A 340 5.72 -7.81 26.36
CA GLN A 340 6.33 -9.14 26.34
C GLN A 340 7.83 -9.10 26.00
N TYR A 341 8.25 -8.15 25.16
CA TYR A 341 9.61 -7.99 24.67
C TYR A 341 10.07 -6.53 24.83
N PRO A 342 10.47 -6.11 26.05
CA PRO A 342 10.85 -4.72 26.32
C PRO A 342 12.08 -4.21 25.56
N ALA A 343 12.90 -5.13 25.02
CA ALA A 343 14.06 -4.79 24.18
C ALA A 343 13.74 -4.81 22.67
N GLY A 344 12.44 -4.84 22.32
CA GLY A 344 11.97 -5.05 20.96
C GLY A 344 11.83 -6.53 20.59
N TRP A 345 11.15 -6.78 19.47
CA TRP A 345 10.79 -8.11 18.99
C TRP A 345 11.20 -8.30 17.52
N SER A 346 11.45 -9.55 17.14
CA SER A 346 11.69 -9.98 15.75
C SER A 346 10.39 -10.28 15.02
N ALA A 347 10.44 -10.33 13.69
CA ALA A 347 9.35 -10.77 12.83
C ALA A 347 8.93 -12.23 13.13
N VAL A 348 9.89 -13.09 13.48
CA VAL A 348 9.60 -14.48 13.88
C VAL A 348 8.76 -14.51 15.17
N GLN A 349 9.14 -13.72 16.17
CA GLN A 349 8.36 -13.61 17.41
C GLN A 349 6.95 -13.05 17.17
N VAL A 350 6.77 -12.17 16.17
CA VAL A 350 5.43 -11.72 15.77
C VAL A 350 4.61 -12.89 15.25
N ILE A 351 5.16 -13.72 14.35
CA ILE A 351 4.44 -14.87 13.79
C ILE A 351 4.08 -15.87 14.90
N ASP A 352 5.06 -16.27 15.72
CA ASP A 352 4.85 -17.21 16.82
C ASP A 352 3.79 -16.71 17.80
N TRP A 353 3.77 -15.39 18.06
CA TRP A 353 2.79 -14.76 18.91
C TRP A 353 1.40 -14.77 18.28
N LEU A 354 1.25 -14.31 17.03
CA LEU A 354 -0.03 -14.30 16.32
C LEU A 354 -0.65 -15.70 16.24
N GLU A 355 0.16 -16.73 16.01
CA GLU A 355 -0.31 -18.11 15.88
C GLU A 355 -0.62 -18.78 17.24
N SER A 356 -0.30 -18.15 18.38
CA SER A 356 -0.32 -18.81 19.69
C SER A 356 -1.69 -19.35 20.12
N LEU A 357 -2.80 -18.81 19.59
CA LEU A 357 -4.17 -19.28 19.83
C LEU A 357 -4.73 -20.17 18.72
N SER A 358 -4.03 -20.27 17.59
CA SER A 358 -4.47 -21.03 16.41
C SER A 358 -3.81 -22.41 16.29
N LEU A 359 -2.82 -22.71 17.13
CA LEU A 359 -2.04 -23.98 17.10
C LEU A 359 -2.86 -25.23 17.47
N ASP A 360 -4.08 -25.10 18.01
CA ASP A 360 -5.01 -26.22 18.21
C ASP A 360 -5.83 -26.58 16.96
N SER A 361 -5.74 -25.76 15.89
CA SER A 361 -6.15 -26.16 14.54
C SER A 361 -4.97 -26.78 13.80
N PRO A 362 -5.17 -27.81 12.97
CA PRO A 362 -4.08 -28.45 12.23
C PRO A 362 -3.30 -27.37 11.49
N ARG A 363 -2.01 -27.21 11.85
CA ARG A 363 -1.06 -26.22 11.30
C ARG A 363 -1.48 -25.84 9.90
N ILE A 364 -1.85 -24.58 9.69
CA ILE A 364 -2.18 -24.02 8.38
C ILE A 364 -1.03 -24.43 7.47
N LYS A 365 -1.26 -25.48 6.66
CA LYS A 365 -0.33 -25.83 5.60
C LYS A 365 -0.23 -24.56 4.78
N GLN A 366 0.99 -24.06 4.63
CA GLN A 366 1.35 -22.98 3.70
C GLN A 366 0.32 -22.94 2.58
N VAL A 367 -0.33 -21.79 2.41
CA VAL A 367 -1.32 -21.57 1.34
C VAL A 367 -0.74 -22.19 0.08
N ARG A 368 -1.26 -23.36 -0.30
CA ARG A 368 -1.04 -23.87 -1.64
C ARG A 368 -1.79 -22.87 -2.47
N VAL A 369 -1.05 -21.98 -3.15
CA VAL A 369 -1.56 -21.27 -4.31
C VAL A 369 -2.35 -22.31 -5.10
N PRO A 370 -3.68 -22.16 -5.26
CA PRO A 370 -4.43 -23.09 -6.06
C PRO A 370 -3.72 -23.17 -7.39
N SER A 371 -3.26 -24.36 -7.78
CA SER A 371 -2.83 -24.57 -9.15
C SER A 371 -4.06 -24.25 -9.98
N ALA A 372 -4.06 -23.09 -10.63
CA ALA A 372 -5.14 -22.73 -11.52
C ALA A 372 -5.17 -23.80 -12.60
N GLY A 373 -6.12 -24.72 -12.47
CA GLY A 373 -6.39 -25.75 -13.45
C GLY A 373 -7.04 -25.09 -14.65
N PHE A 374 -6.22 -24.45 -15.48
CA PHE A 374 -6.59 -24.07 -16.83
C PHE A 374 -6.09 -25.17 -17.76
N SER A 375 -6.99 -26.09 -18.09
CA SER A 375 -6.91 -26.90 -19.31
C SER A 375 -7.28 -26.06 -20.52
#